data_AF-A0A932IK79-F1
#
_entry.id   AF-A0A932IK79-F1
#
_cell.length_a   1.000
_cell.length_b   1.000
_cell.length_c   1.000
_cell.angle_alpha   90.00
_cell.angle_beta   90.00
_cell.angle_gamma   90.00
#
_symmetry.space_group_name_H-M   'P 1'
#
loop_
_entity.id
_entity.type
_entity.pdbx_description
1 polymer ?
#
loop_
_entity_poly.entity_id
_entity_poly.type
_entity_poly.pdbx_seq_one_letter_code
_entity_poly.pdbx_strand_id
1 'polypeptide(L)' 'NEAYNYFFFRYKAAPLLIVNASNIDFVNNKEHFEELVYEIFRPNKAPVEYYNPTSLIR' A
#
# COMPACT_ATOMS: atom_id res chain seq x y z
N ASN A 1 -14.55 6.33 9.25
CA ASN A 1 -13.07 6.26 9.16
C ASN A 1 -12.33 6.25 10.50
N GLU A 2 -12.91 6.68 11.63
CA GLU A 2 -12.19 6.67 12.92
C GLU A 2 -11.80 5.28 13.43
N ALA A 3 -12.71 4.30 13.41
CA ALA A 3 -12.43 2.94 13.87
C ALA A 3 -11.35 2.23 13.02
N TYR A 4 -11.35 2.48 11.71
CA TYR A 4 -10.33 1.98 10.78
C TYR A 4 -8.95 2.54 11.15
N ASN A 5 -8.84 3.87 11.24
CA ASN A 5 -7.59 4.52 11.62
C ASN A 5 -7.13 4.12 13.03
N TYR A 6 -8.05 3.97 13.98
CA TYR A 6 -7.77 3.56 15.35
C TYR A 6 -7.14 2.16 15.41
N PHE A 7 -7.66 1.22 14.62
CA PHE A 7 -7.15 -0.15 14.53
C PHE A 7 -5.72 -0.17 13.97
N PHE A 8 -5.51 0.45 12.81
CA PHE A 8 -4.20 0.44 12.14
C PHE A 8 -3.13 1.25 12.87
N PHE A 9 -3.50 2.31 13.61
CA PHE A 9 -2.56 3.05 14.45
C PHE A 9 -1.98 2.19 15.59
N ARG A 10 -2.75 1.19 16.06
CA ARG A 10 -2.36 0.27 17.14
C ARG A 10 -1.84 -1.07 16.66
N TYR A 11 -1.94 -1.35 15.36
CA TYR A 11 -1.44 -2.58 14.80
C TYR A 11 0.09 -2.60 14.87
N LYS A 12 0.64 -3.57 15.60
CA LYS A 12 2.09 -3.74 15.82
C LYS A 12 2.57 -5.18 15.61
N ALA A 13 1.69 -6.09 15.21
CA ALA A 13 2.02 -7.51 15.04
C ALA A 13 2.91 -7.78 13.81
N ALA A 14 2.88 -6.89 12.81
CA ALA A 14 3.71 -6.95 11.62
C ALA A 14 3.88 -5.54 11.01
N PRO A 15 4.84 -5.32 10.11
CA PRO A 15 4.87 -4.13 9.27
C PRO A 15 3.56 -3.94 8.53
N LEU A 16 3.11 -2.69 8.42
CA LEU A 16 1.82 -2.33 7.82
C LEU A 16 2.05 -1.41 6.62
N LEU A 17 1.53 -1.81 5.46
CA LEU A 17 1.47 -0.98 4.26
C LEU A 17 0.02 -0.58 3.99
N ILE A 18 -0.27 0.72 4.00
CA ILE A 18 -1.58 1.28 3.68
C ILE A 18 -1.53 1.83 2.26
N VAL A 19 -2.32 1.24 1.35
CA VAL A 19 -2.32 1.60 -0.07
C VAL A 19 -3.55 2.43 -0.42
N ASN A 20 -3.37 3.56 -1.09
CA ASN A 20 -4.47 4.26 -1.75
C ASN A 20 -4.86 3.50 -3.02
N ALA A 21 -5.99 2.82 -2.99
CA ALA A 21 -6.46 2.01 -4.12
C ALA A 21 -7.33 2.78 -5.13
N SER A 22 -7.52 4.10 -4.99
CA SER A 22 -8.42 4.85 -5.87
C SER A 22 -8.02 4.86 -7.35
N ASN A 23 -6.71 4.73 -7.65
CA ASN A 23 -6.17 4.82 -9.00
C ASN A 23 -5.38 3.56 -9.42
N ILE A 24 -5.46 2.47 -8.66
CA ILE A 24 -4.78 1.21 -8.99
C ILE A 24 -5.80 0.21 -9.56
N ASP A 25 -5.40 -0.51 -10.59
CA ASP A 25 -6.19 -1.61 -11.18
C ASP A 25 -5.34 -2.88 -11.25
N PHE A 26 -5.01 -3.46 -10.11
CA PHE A 26 -4.24 -4.70 -10.05
C PHE A 26 -5.02 -5.94 -10.52
N VAL A 27 -6.31 -5.79 -10.87
CA VAL A 27 -7.16 -6.88 -11.36
C VAL A 27 -7.02 -7.02 -12.86
N ASN A 28 -7.09 -5.91 -13.61
CA ASN A 28 -7.03 -5.93 -15.08
C ASN A 28 -5.72 -5.38 -15.64
N ASN A 29 -4.90 -4.69 -14.83
CA ASN A 29 -3.59 -4.22 -15.22
C ASN A 29 -2.48 -4.99 -14.47
N LYS A 30 -1.72 -5.78 -15.24
CA LYS A 30 -0.60 -6.58 -14.73
C LYS A 30 0.54 -5.70 -14.19
N GLU A 31 0.80 -4.54 -14.77
CA GLU A 31 1.85 -3.64 -14.32
C GLU A 31 1.51 -3.07 -12.93
N HIS A 32 0.25 -2.68 -12.73
CA HIS A 32 -0.24 -2.26 -11.42
C HIS A 32 -0.15 -3.38 -10.36
N PHE A 33 -0.40 -4.63 -10.76
CA PHE A 33 -0.20 -5.78 -9.87
C PHE A 33 1.28 -5.97 -9.51
N GLU A 34 2.18 -5.91 -10.49
CA GLU A 34 3.62 -6.05 -10.27
C GLU A 34 4.18 -4.93 -9.38
N GLU A 35 3.73 -3.69 -9.57
CA GLU A 35 4.06 -2.56 -8.70
C GLU A 35 3.61 -2.80 -7.26
N LEU A 36 2.36 -3.27 -7.05
CA LEU A 36 1.86 -3.58 -5.71
C LEU A 36 2.68 -4.70 -5.05
N VAL A 37 3.04 -5.75 -5.79
CA VAL A 37 3.90 -6.83 -5.30
C VAL A 37 5.28 -6.30 -4.92
N TYR A 38 5.88 -5.48 -5.77
CA TYR A 38 7.16 -4.85 -5.47
C TYR A 38 7.09 -4.04 -4.17
N GLU A 39 6.06 -3.21 -3.99
CA GLU A 39 5.87 -2.42 -2.77
C GLU A 39 5.68 -3.31 -1.53
N ILE A 40 4.97 -4.44 -1.63
CA ILE A 40 4.81 -5.41 -0.54
C ILE A 40 6.13 -6.07 -0.14
N PHE A 41 7.08 -6.27 -1.07
CA PHE A 41 8.31 -7.05 -0.82
C PHE A 41 9.60 -6.23 -0.78
N ARG A 42 9.60 -4.95 -1.14
CA ARG A 42 10.81 -4.11 -1.13
C ARG A 42 11.50 -4.07 0.24
N PRO A 43 12.84 -4.02 0.30
CA PRO A 43 13.57 -4.00 1.57
C PRO A 43 13.34 -2.67 2.33
N ASN A 44 13.80 -2.61 3.59
CA ASN A 44 13.86 -1.40 4.41
C ASN A 44 12.52 -0.70 4.69
N LYS A 45 11.47 -1.47 5.00
CA LYS A 45 10.17 -0.92 5.37
C LYS A 45 10.17 -0.31 6.77
N ALA A 46 9.51 0.84 6.91
CA ALA A 46 9.10 1.33 8.23
C ALA A 46 7.99 0.44 8.83
N PRO A 47 7.77 0.46 10.16
CA PRO A 47 6.68 -0.31 10.78
C PRO A 47 5.30 0.01 10.23
N VAL A 48 5.07 1.25 9.79
CA VAL A 48 3.85 1.69 9.12
C VAL A 48 4.23 2.61 7.97
N GLU A 49 3.72 2.34 6.78
CA GLU A 49 3.95 3.12 5.57
C GLU A 49 2.65 3.39 4.82
N TYR A 50 2.64 4.50 4.11
CA TYR A 50 1.54 4.88 3.21
C TYR A 50 2.07 4.90 1.79
N TYR A 51 1.44 4.13 0.92
CA TYR A 51 1.74 4.10 -0.50
C TYR A 51 0.57 4.72 -1.27
N ASN A 52 0.86 5.80 -1.98
CA ASN A 52 -0.07 6.41 -2.92
C ASN A 52 0.48 6.15 -4.33
N PRO A 53 -0.14 5.27 -5.12
CA PRO A 53 0.27 5.04 -6.49
C PRO A 53 0.11 6.35 -7.26
N THR A 54 1.21 7.05 -7.50
CA THR A 54 1.25 8.02 -8.59
C THR A 54 1.28 7.21 -9.87
N SER A 55 0.15 7.18 -10.58
CA SER A 55 0.20 7.04 -12.04
C SER A 55 1.09 8.17 -12.52
N LEU A 56 2.40 7.93 -12.57
CA LEU A 56 3.32 8.74 -13.34
C LEU A 56 2.76 8.65 -14.76
N ILE A 57 1.96 9.64 -15.14
CA ILE A 57 1.80 10.02 -16.53
C ILE A 57 3.25 10.22 -16.99
N ARG A 58 3.76 9.24 -17.74
CA ARG A 58 5.06 9.32 -18.40
C ARG A 58 5.06 10.46 -19.39
#